data_AF-A0A5B2WVD5-F1
#
_entry.id   AF-A0A5B2WVD5-F1
#
_cell.length_a   1.000
_cell.length_b   1.000
_cell.length_c   1.000
_cell.angle_alpha   90.00
_cell.angle_beta   90.00
_cell.angle_gamma   90.00
#
_symmetry.space_group_name_H-M   'P 1'
#
loop_
_entity.id
_entity.type
_entity.pdbx_description
1 polymer ?
#
loop_
_entity_poly.entity_id
_entity_poly.type
_entity_poly.pdbx_seq_one_letter_code
_entity_poly.pdbx_strand_id
1 'polypeptide(L)'
;MTRATVSSAGRSTARPAAFAWAGYAAFACGLLYALVSAYWALGGTAGVDTLGGKLEELARARQPGLIAVVWVTVALKLAGGVLGLALVRPWGRRPPRWMVLTAGWGATALLVLYGGVLVGVQALVQAGVIQASSDMDWKAFHWHLFLWDPWFLVWGIFLGLAALGFTRRRG
;
A
#
# COMPACT_ATOMS: atom_id res chain seq x y z
N MET A 1 -35.69 -3.80 55.29
CA MET A 1 -36.08 -3.71 53.87
C MET A 1 -34.84 -3.41 53.05
N THR A 2 -34.59 -4.23 52.05
CA THR A 2 -33.28 -4.47 51.43
C THR A 2 -33.20 -3.76 50.07
N ARG A 3 -32.07 -3.07 49.84
CA ARG A 3 -31.46 -2.56 48.58
C ARG A 3 -32.26 -2.66 47.26
N ALA A 4 -32.25 -1.55 46.52
CA ALA A 4 -32.07 -1.58 45.06
C ALA A 4 -31.22 -0.39 44.60
N THR A 5 -29.90 -0.53 44.70
CA THR A 5 -28.97 0.28 43.91
C THR A 5 -29.05 -0.18 42.47
N VAL A 6 -29.75 0.57 41.61
CA VAL A 6 -29.73 0.35 40.17
C VAL A 6 -28.34 0.74 39.67
N SER A 7 -27.49 -0.26 39.48
CA SER A 7 -26.22 -0.12 38.77
C SER A 7 -26.54 0.15 37.31
N SER A 8 -26.39 1.39 36.87
CA SER A 8 -26.40 1.74 35.45
C SER A 8 -25.15 1.14 34.81
N ALA A 9 -25.27 -0.10 34.33
CA ALA A 9 -24.30 -0.71 33.45
C ALA A 9 -24.12 0.20 32.22
N GLY A 10 -23.04 0.98 32.24
CA GLY A 10 -22.57 1.71 31.08
C GLY A 10 -22.36 0.70 29.96
N ARG A 11 -23.27 0.69 28.99
CA ARG A 11 -23.03 0.08 27.69
C ARG A 11 -21.83 0.82 27.12
N SER A 12 -20.64 0.27 27.33
CA SER A 12 -19.44 0.65 26.60
C SER A 12 -19.70 0.25 25.15
N THR A 13 -20.35 1.15 24.42
CA THR A 13 -20.44 1.06 22.96
C THR A 13 -19.00 1.11 22.49
N ALA A 14 -18.43 -0.06 22.22
CA ALA A 14 -17.11 -0.19 21.64
C ALA A 14 -17.10 0.69 20.39
N ARG A 15 -16.48 1.88 20.48
CA ARG A 15 -16.40 2.81 19.36
C ARG A 15 -15.81 2.00 18.20
N PRO A 16 -16.48 1.93 17.04
CA PRO A 16 -15.88 1.29 15.88
C PRO A 16 -14.50 1.93 15.70
N ALA A 17 -13.45 1.11 15.66
CA ALA A 17 -12.09 1.61 15.55
C ALA A 17 -12.05 2.50 14.30
N ALA A 18 -11.88 3.81 14.48
CA ALA A 18 -12.14 4.84 13.47
C ALA A 18 -11.35 4.64 12.14
N PHE A 19 -10.37 3.74 12.16
CA PHE A 19 -9.50 3.40 11.03
C PHE A 19 -9.54 1.91 10.64
N ALA A 20 -10.55 1.14 11.08
CA ALA A 20 -10.69 -0.26 10.67
C ALA A 20 -10.84 -0.39 9.14
N TRP A 21 -11.62 0.50 8.53
CA TRP A 21 -11.77 0.57 7.08
C TRP A 21 -10.41 0.73 6.37
N ALA A 22 -9.47 1.47 6.95
CA ALA A 22 -8.18 1.75 6.33
C ALA A 22 -7.31 0.49 6.22
N GLY A 23 -7.37 -0.43 7.19
CA GLY A 23 -6.64 -1.70 7.07
C GLY A 23 -7.24 -2.63 6.01
N TYR A 24 -8.57 -2.61 5.83
CA TYR A 24 -9.21 -3.31 4.71
C TYR A 24 -8.88 -2.67 3.36
N ALA A 25 -8.86 -1.34 3.29
CA ALA A 25 -8.43 -0.60 2.10
C ALA A 25 -6.96 -0.91 1.75
N ALA A 26 -6.07 -0.95 2.75
CA ALA A 26 -4.67 -1.34 2.56
C ALA A 26 -4.54 -2.78 2.06
N PHE A 27 -5.36 -3.71 2.57
CA PHE A 27 -5.40 -5.08 2.07
C PHE A 27 -5.84 -5.14 0.60
N ALA A 28 -6.93 -4.44 0.27
CA ALA A 28 -7.44 -4.37 -1.10
C ALA A 28 -6.40 -3.78 -2.05
N CYS A 29 -5.72 -2.69 -1.65
CA CYS A 29 -4.65 -2.08 -2.44
C CYS A 29 -3.50 -3.06 -2.70
N GLY A 30 -2.98 -3.71 -1.65
CA GLY A 30 -1.92 -4.70 -1.78
C GLY A 30 -2.32 -5.88 -2.66
N LEU A 31 -3.56 -6.37 -2.53
CA LEU A 31 -4.09 -7.47 -3.34
C LEU A 31 -4.21 -7.07 -4.82
N LEU A 32 -4.83 -5.93 -5.13
CA LEU A 32 -4.96 -5.43 -6.50
C LEU A 32 -3.58 -5.27 -7.15
N TYR A 33 -2.62 -4.70 -6.42
CA TYR A 33 -1.27 -4.50 -6.91
C TYR A 33 -0.53 -5.82 -7.13
N ALA A 34 -0.74 -6.80 -6.26
CA ALA A 34 -0.20 -8.14 -6.42
C ALA A 34 -0.80 -8.86 -7.63
N LEU A 35 -2.11 -8.71 -7.87
CA LEU A 35 -2.79 -9.32 -9.03
C LEU A 35 -2.25 -8.77 -10.36
N VAL A 36 -2.07 -7.46 -10.47
CA VAL A 36 -1.48 -6.85 -11.67
C VAL A 36 -0.06 -7.37 -11.92
N SER A 37 0.78 -7.42 -10.87
CA SER A 37 2.14 -7.95 -11.01
C SER A 37 2.18 -9.44 -11.31
N ALA A 38 1.31 -10.24 -10.69
CA ALA A 38 1.21 -11.67 -10.98
C ALA A 38 0.74 -11.90 -12.43
N TYR A 39 -0.22 -11.12 -12.91
CA TYR A 39 -0.66 -11.17 -14.30
C TYR A 39 0.50 -10.93 -15.27
N TRP A 40 1.34 -9.90 -15.04
CA TRP A 40 2.53 -9.67 -15.86
C TRP A 40 3.57 -10.78 -15.76
N ALA A 41 3.81 -11.30 -14.56
CA ALA A 41 4.74 -12.40 -14.33
C ALA A 41 4.32 -13.69 -15.04
N LEU A 42 3.01 -13.91 -15.19
CA LEU A 42 2.45 -15.12 -15.80
C LEU A 42 2.42 -15.09 -17.33
N GLY A 43 2.41 -13.92 -17.96
CA GLY A 43 1.98 -13.91 -19.36
C GLY A 43 1.45 -12.59 -19.87
N GLY A 44 0.81 -11.84 -18.99
CA GLY A 44 0.05 -10.66 -19.33
C GLY A 44 0.89 -9.55 -19.93
N THR A 45 0.37 -8.95 -20.99
CA THR A 45 0.99 -7.80 -21.68
C THR A 45 0.16 -6.53 -21.57
N ALA A 46 -1.06 -6.60 -21.03
CA ALA A 46 -1.90 -5.42 -20.86
C ALA A 46 -1.22 -4.39 -19.95
N GLY A 47 -1.07 -3.16 -20.43
CA GLY A 47 -0.45 -2.06 -19.69
C GLY A 47 1.08 -2.13 -19.61
N VAL A 48 1.74 -3.13 -20.18
CA VAL A 48 3.22 -3.19 -20.22
C VAL A 48 3.81 -2.04 -21.04
N ASP A 49 3.07 -1.59 -22.05
CA ASP A 49 3.32 -0.40 -22.86
C ASP A 49 3.19 0.94 -22.10
N THR A 50 2.76 0.90 -20.84
CA THR A 50 2.70 2.07 -19.96
C THR A 50 3.89 2.16 -19.02
N LEU A 51 4.69 1.09 -18.93
CA LEU A 51 5.90 1.07 -18.11
C LEU A 51 7.02 1.91 -18.75
N GLY A 52 7.13 1.85 -20.08
CA GLY A 52 8.13 2.56 -20.87
C GLY A 52 9.56 2.07 -20.69
N GLY A 53 10.41 2.47 -21.64
CA GLY A 53 11.86 2.27 -21.61
C GLY A 53 12.30 0.83 -21.31
N LYS A 54 13.37 0.71 -20.50
CA LYS A 54 14.01 -0.58 -20.21
C LYS A 54 13.09 -1.57 -19.47
N LEU A 55 12.16 -1.09 -18.65
CA LEU A 55 11.22 -1.99 -17.95
C LEU A 55 10.26 -2.65 -18.93
N GLU A 56 9.73 -1.91 -19.88
CA GLU A 56 8.89 -2.45 -20.96
C GLU A 56 9.67 -3.46 -21.81
N GLU A 57 10.88 -3.13 -22.26
CA GLU A 57 11.72 -4.02 -23.07
C GLU A 57 12.01 -5.34 -22.36
N LEU A 58 12.45 -5.29 -21.11
CA LEU A 58 12.75 -6.47 -20.31
C LEU A 58 11.48 -7.31 -20.04
N ALA A 59 10.33 -6.65 -19.84
CA ALA A 59 9.04 -7.32 -19.64
C ALA A 59 8.59 -8.05 -20.90
N ARG A 60 8.69 -7.41 -22.07
CA ARG A 60 8.38 -8.03 -23.38
C ARG A 60 9.33 -9.17 -23.71
N ALA A 61 10.62 -8.99 -23.41
CA ALA A 61 11.65 -10.01 -23.60
C ALA A 61 11.55 -11.18 -22.61
N ARG A 62 10.61 -11.15 -21.63
CA ARG A 62 10.42 -12.21 -20.63
C ARG A 62 11.74 -12.56 -19.92
N GLN A 63 12.54 -11.54 -19.61
CA GLN A 63 13.84 -11.73 -18.97
C GLN A 63 13.69 -12.45 -17.62
N PRO A 64 14.35 -13.61 -17.40
CA PRO A 64 14.16 -14.42 -16.20
C PRO A 64 14.41 -13.63 -14.90
N GLY A 65 15.42 -12.76 -14.90
CA GLY A 65 15.73 -11.91 -13.76
C GLY A 65 14.60 -10.93 -13.43
N LEU A 66 13.99 -10.31 -14.44
CA LEU A 66 12.84 -9.43 -14.23
C LEU A 66 11.63 -10.22 -13.69
N ILE A 67 11.33 -11.39 -14.28
CA ILE A 67 10.21 -12.23 -13.83
C ILE A 67 10.37 -12.62 -12.36
N ALA A 68 11.58 -13.02 -11.95
CA ALA A 68 11.89 -13.34 -10.56
C ALA A 68 11.64 -12.12 -9.64
N VAL A 69 12.12 -10.94 -10.04
CA VAL A 69 11.85 -9.69 -9.30
C VAL A 69 10.35 -9.41 -9.22
N VAL A 70 9.59 -9.58 -10.31
CA VAL A 70 8.13 -9.35 -10.30
C VAL A 70 7.45 -10.33 -9.33
N TRP A 71 7.83 -11.61 -9.28
CA TRP A 71 7.28 -12.55 -8.29
C TRP A 71 7.64 -12.17 -6.84
N VAL A 72 8.86 -11.71 -6.59
CA VAL A 72 9.22 -11.15 -5.28
C VAL A 72 8.34 -9.95 -4.95
N THR A 73 8.08 -9.05 -5.89
CA THR A 73 7.19 -7.91 -5.66
C THR A 73 5.75 -8.34 -5.39
N VAL A 74 5.25 -9.41 -6.02
CA VAL A 74 3.93 -9.99 -5.73
C VAL A 74 3.88 -10.44 -4.26
N ALA A 75 4.88 -11.20 -3.82
CA ALA A 75 4.95 -11.68 -2.43
C ALA A 75 4.99 -10.53 -1.43
N LEU A 76 5.79 -9.49 -1.69
CA LEU A 76 5.87 -8.30 -0.85
C LEU A 76 4.54 -7.53 -0.81
N LYS A 77 3.84 -7.41 -1.93
CA LYS A 77 2.53 -6.73 -2.02
C LYS A 77 1.46 -7.47 -1.22
N LEU A 78 1.43 -8.80 -1.32
CA LEU A 78 0.56 -9.64 -0.50
C LEU A 78 0.89 -9.50 0.99
N ALA A 79 2.18 -9.53 1.35
CA ALA A 79 2.61 -9.36 2.75
C ALA A 79 2.18 -7.99 3.31
N GLY A 80 2.36 -6.91 2.55
CA GLY A 80 1.88 -5.57 2.94
C GLY A 80 0.35 -5.49 3.04
N GLY A 81 -0.37 -6.18 2.17
CA GLY A 81 -1.83 -6.27 2.24
C GLY A 81 -2.27 -6.99 3.52
N VAL A 82 -1.67 -8.15 3.81
CA VAL A 82 -1.93 -8.93 5.03
C VAL A 82 -1.57 -8.14 6.29
N LEU A 83 -0.50 -7.33 6.25
CA LEU A 83 -0.16 -6.40 7.32
C LEU A 83 -1.30 -5.40 7.59
N GLY A 84 -1.96 -4.89 6.56
CA GLY A 84 -3.19 -4.08 6.70
C GLY A 84 -4.30 -4.80 7.47
N LEU A 85 -4.52 -6.10 7.20
CA LEU A 85 -5.47 -6.92 7.97
C LEU A 85 -5.00 -7.16 9.41
N ALA A 86 -3.70 -7.38 9.62
CA ALA A 86 -3.13 -7.61 10.95
C ALA A 86 -3.27 -6.38 11.86
N LEU A 87 -3.29 -5.16 11.28
CA LEU A 87 -3.54 -3.92 12.00
C LEU A 87 -5.00 -3.74 12.43
N VAL A 88 -5.94 -4.50 11.86
CA VAL A 88 -7.38 -4.32 12.11
C VAL A 88 -8.04 -5.50 12.79
N ARG A 89 -7.70 -6.73 12.42
CA ARG A 89 -8.30 -7.94 12.99
C ARG A 89 -7.43 -8.53 14.12
N PRO A 90 -8.04 -9.10 15.17
CA PRO A 90 -7.34 -9.97 16.10
C PRO A 90 -7.10 -11.34 15.46
N TRP A 91 -5.84 -11.74 15.30
CA TRP A 91 -5.47 -13.09 14.83
C TRP A 91 -5.16 -13.96 16.04
N GLY A 92 -5.70 -15.20 16.09
CA GLY A 92 -5.71 -16.06 17.27
C GLY A 92 -4.34 -16.26 17.95
N ARG A 93 -3.25 -16.32 17.17
CA ARG A 93 -1.87 -16.20 17.66
C ARG A 93 -1.37 -14.80 17.34
N ARG A 94 -1.34 -13.92 18.33
CA ARG A 94 -0.98 -12.51 18.13
C ARG A 94 0.54 -12.37 18.06
N PRO A 95 1.14 -11.98 16.91
CA PRO A 95 2.53 -11.53 16.92
C PRO A 95 2.69 -10.39 17.93
N PRO A 96 3.89 -10.23 18.53
CA PRO A 96 4.17 -9.13 19.44
C PRO A 96 3.74 -7.79 18.84
N ARG A 97 2.98 -7.00 19.61
CA ARG A 97 2.41 -5.71 19.15
C ARG A 97 3.46 -4.80 18.53
N TRP A 98 4.67 -4.78 19.11
CA TRP A 98 5.76 -3.95 18.63
C TRP A 98 6.18 -4.34 17.20
N MET A 99 6.20 -5.63 16.84
CA MET A 99 6.54 -6.08 15.48
C MET A 99 5.51 -5.62 14.45
N VAL A 100 4.22 -5.70 14.77
CA VAL A 100 3.16 -5.26 13.86
C VAL A 100 3.19 -3.75 13.67
N LEU A 101 3.48 -3.00 14.73
CA LEU A 101 3.63 -1.55 14.67
C LEU A 101 4.89 -1.13 13.92
N THR A 102 6.04 -1.75 14.17
CA THR A 102 7.28 -1.42 13.44
C THR A 102 7.16 -1.77 11.97
N ALA A 103 6.57 -2.92 11.63
CA ALA A 103 6.28 -3.27 10.24
C ALA A 103 5.27 -2.30 9.62
N GLY A 104 4.17 -1.96 10.32
CA GLY A 104 3.15 -1.03 9.84
C GLY A 104 3.69 0.36 9.56
N TRP A 105 4.43 0.93 10.50
CA TRP A 105 5.06 2.23 10.34
C TRP A 105 6.22 2.23 9.35
N GLY A 106 7.03 1.16 9.33
CA GLY A 106 8.11 0.99 8.36
C GLY A 106 7.57 0.92 6.93
N ALA A 107 6.53 0.12 6.69
CA ALA A 107 5.87 0.03 5.38
C ALA A 107 5.21 1.36 5.00
N THR A 108 4.55 2.04 5.95
CA THR A 108 3.97 3.37 5.75
C THR A 108 5.04 4.37 5.31
N ALA A 109 6.13 4.48 6.06
CA ALA A 109 7.22 5.40 5.77
C ALA A 109 7.85 5.09 4.42
N LEU A 110 8.15 3.82 4.15
CA LEU A 110 8.71 3.39 2.86
C LEU A 110 7.81 3.82 1.70
N LEU A 111 6.52 3.48 1.75
CA LEU A 111 5.59 3.75 0.65
C LEU A 111 5.29 5.24 0.47
N VAL A 112 5.13 5.98 1.57
CA VAL A 112 4.83 7.41 1.50
C VAL A 112 6.04 8.22 1.05
N LEU A 113 7.24 7.91 1.56
CA LEU A 113 8.45 8.61 1.13
C LEU A 113 8.80 8.25 -0.31
N TYR A 114 8.79 6.96 -0.65
CA TYR A 114 9.09 6.51 -2.01
C TYR A 114 8.10 7.06 -3.03
N GLY A 115 6.80 6.85 -2.81
CA GLY A 115 5.75 7.37 -3.69
C GLY A 115 5.72 8.90 -3.73
N GLY A 116 6.01 9.57 -2.61
CA GLY A 116 6.03 11.03 -2.51
C GLY A 116 7.17 11.64 -3.31
N VAL A 117 8.36 11.02 -3.28
CA VAL A 117 9.49 11.43 -4.11
C VAL A 117 9.17 11.21 -5.59
N LEU A 118 8.64 10.04 -5.97
CA LEU A 118 8.28 9.74 -7.37
C LEU A 118 7.29 10.75 -7.93
N VAL A 119 6.13 10.89 -7.28
CA VAL A 119 5.07 11.81 -7.69
C VAL A 119 5.54 13.26 -7.61
N GLY A 120 6.32 13.63 -6.59
CA GLY A 120 6.86 14.98 -6.43
C GLY A 120 7.78 15.38 -7.57
N VAL A 121 8.74 14.50 -7.92
CA VAL A 121 9.67 14.75 -9.04
C VAL A 121 8.89 14.83 -10.36
N GLN A 122 7.95 13.93 -10.60
CA GLN A 122 7.14 13.96 -11.83
C GLN A 122 6.24 15.19 -11.90
N ALA A 123 5.64 15.63 -10.80
CA ALA A 123 4.88 16.88 -10.76
C ALA A 123 5.76 18.10 -11.06
N LEU A 124 7.01 18.12 -10.58
CA LEU A 124 7.96 19.19 -10.90
C LEU A 124 8.37 19.20 -12.38
N VAL A 125 8.52 18.02 -13.00
CA VAL A 125 8.74 17.89 -14.45
C VAL A 125 7.51 18.41 -15.21
N GLN A 126 6.30 17.99 -14.82
CA GLN A 126 5.05 18.42 -15.45
C GLN A 126 4.82 19.94 -15.32
N ALA A 127 5.24 20.53 -14.20
CA ALA A 127 5.16 21.97 -13.95
C ALA A 127 6.24 22.78 -14.71
N GLY A 128 7.16 22.12 -15.43
CA GLY A 128 8.25 22.77 -16.15
C GLY A 128 9.39 23.28 -15.25
N VAL A 129 9.40 22.91 -13.97
CA VAL A 129 10.46 23.27 -13.02
C VAL A 129 11.71 22.42 -13.26
N ILE A 130 11.53 21.13 -13.55
CA ILE A 130 12.61 20.23 -13.96
C ILE A 130 12.49 19.98 -15.46
N GLN A 131 13.58 20.12 -16.19
CA GLN A 131 13.59 19.86 -17.63
C GLN A 131 13.44 18.36 -17.91
N ALA A 132 12.47 18.02 -18.76
CA ALA A 132 12.35 16.69 -19.32
C ALA A 132 13.50 16.41 -20.28
N SER A 133 13.95 15.16 -20.34
CA SER A 133 14.86 14.70 -21.40
C SER A 133 14.19 14.83 -22.77
N SER A 134 14.98 15.13 -23.81
CA SER A 134 14.48 15.22 -25.19
C SER A 134 13.78 13.95 -25.67
N ASP A 135 14.20 12.79 -25.16
CA ASP A 135 13.72 11.47 -25.60
C ASP A 135 12.66 10.91 -24.63
N MET A 136 11.96 11.77 -23.89
CA MET A 136 10.99 11.35 -22.89
C MET A 136 9.77 10.67 -23.53
N ASP A 137 9.50 9.44 -23.10
CA ASP A 137 8.23 8.78 -23.38
C ASP A 137 7.13 9.39 -22.51
N TRP A 138 6.43 10.38 -23.07
CA TRP A 138 5.34 11.08 -22.41
C TRP A 138 4.17 10.15 -22.05
N LYS A 139 3.94 9.06 -22.79
CA LYS A 139 2.88 8.13 -22.44
C LYS A 139 3.23 7.44 -21.13
N ALA A 140 4.39 6.80 -21.06
CA ALA A 140 4.85 6.16 -19.83
C ALA A 140 4.88 7.15 -18.66
N PHE A 141 5.41 8.35 -18.88
CA PHE A 141 5.46 9.41 -17.87
C PHE A 141 4.08 9.71 -17.25
N HIS A 142 3.05 9.96 -18.07
CA HIS A 142 1.71 10.27 -17.53
C HIS A 142 1.08 9.08 -16.80
N TRP A 143 1.30 7.85 -17.27
CA TRP A 143 0.81 6.66 -16.56
C TRP A 143 1.50 6.48 -15.22
N HIS A 144 2.79 6.76 -15.11
CA HIS A 144 3.50 6.77 -13.83
C HIS A 144 2.98 7.87 -12.90
N LEU A 145 2.84 9.09 -13.41
CA LEU A 145 2.39 10.25 -12.64
C LEU A 145 0.96 10.11 -12.10
N PHE A 146 0.04 9.57 -12.88
CA PHE A 146 -1.38 9.56 -12.51
C PHE A 146 -1.86 8.23 -11.94
N LEU A 147 -1.19 7.12 -12.25
CA LEU A 147 -1.67 5.80 -11.83
C LEU A 147 -0.64 4.99 -11.05
N TRP A 148 0.54 4.74 -11.60
CA TRP A 148 1.48 3.79 -10.97
C TRP A 148 2.05 4.33 -9.66
N ASP A 149 2.60 5.53 -9.68
CA ASP A 149 3.35 6.05 -8.54
C ASP A 149 2.48 6.62 -7.41
N PRO A 150 1.36 7.33 -7.69
CA PRO A 150 0.42 7.74 -6.66
C PRO A 150 -0.17 6.55 -5.88
N TRP A 151 -0.23 5.36 -6.49
CA TRP A 151 -0.75 4.20 -5.81
C TRP A 151 0.07 3.80 -4.58
N PHE A 152 1.40 4.00 -4.61
CA PHE A 152 2.26 3.78 -3.43
C PHE A 152 1.87 4.72 -2.29
N LEU A 153 1.59 5.99 -2.58
CA LEU A 153 1.14 6.97 -1.59
C LEU A 153 -0.20 6.56 -0.97
N VAL A 154 -1.19 6.26 -1.81
CA VAL A 154 -2.54 5.86 -1.37
C VAL A 154 -2.44 4.65 -0.44
N TRP A 155 -1.68 3.63 -0.84
CA TRP A 155 -1.50 2.42 -0.05
C TRP A 155 -0.78 2.69 1.28
N GLY A 156 0.29 3.48 1.24
CA GLY A 156 1.05 3.89 2.43
C GLY A 156 0.19 4.68 3.42
N ILE A 157 -0.64 5.61 2.93
CA ILE A 157 -1.58 6.37 3.77
C ILE A 157 -2.58 5.43 4.47
N PHE A 158 -3.16 4.46 3.76
CA PHE A 158 -4.07 3.50 4.37
C PHE A 158 -3.39 2.65 5.46
N LEU A 159 -2.16 2.21 5.23
CA LEU A 159 -1.36 1.51 6.25
C LEU A 159 -1.08 2.41 7.46
N GLY A 160 -0.75 3.68 7.24
CA GLY A 160 -0.50 4.66 8.29
C GLY A 160 -1.74 4.92 9.15
N LEU A 161 -2.90 5.11 8.51
CA LEU A 161 -4.18 5.26 9.20
C LEU A 161 -4.54 4.00 10.01
N ALA A 162 -4.34 2.82 9.44
CA ALA A 162 -4.55 1.55 10.15
C ALA A 162 -3.61 1.41 11.36
N ALA A 163 -2.34 1.79 11.21
CA ALA A 163 -1.33 1.78 12.27
C ALA A 163 -1.68 2.78 13.39
N LEU A 164 -2.12 3.99 13.04
CA LEU A 164 -2.63 4.97 14.00
C LEU A 164 -3.83 4.43 14.79
N GLY A 165 -4.79 3.81 14.11
CA GLY A 165 -5.94 3.17 14.76
C GLY A 165 -5.54 2.01 15.67
N PHE A 166 -4.53 1.23 15.29
CA PHE A 166 -4.01 0.13 16.11
C PHE A 166 -3.27 0.64 17.38
N THR A 167 -2.54 1.75 17.25
CA THR A 167 -1.91 2.45 18.38
C THR A 167 -2.95 2.95 19.36
N ARG A 168 -3.99 3.67 18.88
CA ARG A 168 -5.03 4.31 19.70
C ARG A 168 -5.98 3.35 20.44
N ARG A 169 -6.11 2.09 20.02
CA ARG A 169 -6.95 1.07 20.69
C ARG A 169 -6.52 0.70 22.12
N ARG A 170 -5.45 1.30 22.66
CA ARG A 170 -4.96 1.12 24.03
C ARG A 170 -4.59 2.43 24.72
N GLY A 171 -4.98 3.58 24.16
CA GLY A 171 -4.98 4.86 24.89
C GLY A 171 -6.28 5.03 25.65
#